data_AF-A0A2G2IRM5-F1
#
_entry.id   AF-A0A2G2IRM5-F1
#
_cell.length_a   1.000
_cell.length_b   1.000
_cell.length_c   1.000
_cell.angle_alpha   90.00
_cell.angle_beta   90.00
_cell.angle_gamma   90.00
#
_symmetry.space_group_name_H-M   'P 1'
#
loop_
_entity.id
_entity.type
_entity.pdbx_description
1 polymer ?
#
loop_
_entity_poly.entity_id
_entity_poly.type
_entity_poly.pdbx_seq_one_letter_code
_entity_poly.pdbx_strand_id
1 'polypeptide(L)'
;MNEILELQTNQVSFISGLMAGFSLSIAAQILRSHRKSIYSTITLLMFTLTSLLFVVALYIDVRLSIEVATITTFSAPVLEQISQVRAIGTTSASIALFLFIIAIGMLTWLQGKIAGICGTLLAFVALLLVIIAKYKIDAIALLLHQQ
;
A
#
# COMPACT_ATOMS: atom_id res chain seq x y z
N MET A 1 -15.00 -3.84 21.58
CA MET A 1 -13.57 -3.97 21.21
C MET A 1 -13.38 -4.80 19.94
N ASN A 2 -14.07 -5.95 19.79
CA ASN A 2 -14.07 -6.73 18.53
C ASN A 2 -14.58 -5.95 17.32
N GLU A 3 -15.71 -5.23 17.40
CA GLU A 3 -16.26 -4.49 16.25
C GLU A 3 -15.32 -3.40 15.71
N ILE A 4 -14.52 -2.75 16.57
CA ILE A 4 -13.59 -1.69 16.14
C ILE A 4 -12.39 -2.29 15.42
N LEU A 5 -11.88 -3.44 15.90
CA LEU A 5 -10.84 -4.21 15.22
C LEU A 5 -11.34 -4.78 13.88
N GLU A 6 -12.58 -5.25 13.84
CA GLU A 6 -13.21 -5.83 12.64
C GLU A 6 -13.52 -4.76 11.57
N LEU A 7 -14.00 -3.58 11.99
CA LEU A 7 -14.23 -2.43 11.10
C LEU A 7 -12.94 -1.86 10.49
N GLN A 8 -11.85 -1.77 11.27
CA GLN A 8 -10.56 -1.28 10.75
C GLN A 8 -9.89 -2.30 9.82
N THR A 9 -9.98 -3.61 10.12
CA THR A 9 -9.33 -4.65 9.29
C THR A 9 -10.00 -4.76 7.90
N ASN A 10 -11.33 -4.63 7.83
CA ASN A 10 -12.06 -4.66 6.56
C ASN A 10 -11.73 -3.47 5.65
N GLN A 11 -11.47 -2.28 6.21
CA GLN A 11 -11.10 -1.11 5.43
C GLN A 11 -9.72 -1.23 4.78
N VAL A 12 -8.72 -1.75 5.51
CA VAL A 12 -7.36 -1.92 4.97
C VAL A 12 -7.31 -2.97 3.87
N SER A 13 -8.02 -4.10 4.06
CA SER A 13 -8.17 -5.13 3.03
C SER A 13 -8.85 -4.58 1.76
N PHE A 14 -9.93 -3.81 1.92
CA PHE A 14 -10.64 -3.21 0.79
C PHE A 14 -9.76 -2.25 -0.02
N ILE A 15 -9.06 -1.34 0.67
CA ILE A 15 -8.16 -0.38 0.02
C ILE A 15 -7.01 -1.11 -0.68
N SER A 16 -6.39 -2.10 -0.01
CA SER A 16 -5.31 -2.89 -0.61
C SER A 16 -5.76 -3.60 -1.90
N GLY A 17 -6.98 -4.15 -1.91
CA GLY A 17 -7.54 -4.82 -3.08
C GLY A 17 -7.82 -3.87 -4.25
N LEU A 18 -8.41 -2.70 -3.97
CA LEU A 18 -8.62 -1.67 -4.99
C LEU A 18 -7.29 -1.20 -5.57
N MET A 19 -6.31 -0.91 -4.72
CA MET A 19 -5.01 -0.38 -5.15
C MET A 19 -4.20 -1.43 -5.94
N ALA A 20 -4.25 -2.70 -5.56
CA ALA A 20 -3.68 -3.79 -6.35
C ALA A 20 -4.29 -3.83 -7.76
N GLY A 21 -5.63 -3.82 -7.85
CA GLY A 21 -6.34 -3.84 -9.12
C GLY A 21 -6.03 -2.64 -10.02
N PHE A 22 -6.00 -1.42 -9.46
CA PHE A 22 -5.61 -0.22 -10.19
C PHE A 22 -4.17 -0.28 -10.68
N SER A 23 -3.24 -0.68 -9.82
CA SER A 23 -1.82 -0.81 -10.16
C SER A 23 -1.61 -1.79 -11.32
N LEU A 24 -2.23 -2.96 -11.26
CA LEU A 24 -2.16 -3.96 -12.33
C LEU A 24 -2.84 -3.47 -13.62
N SER A 25 -3.95 -2.74 -13.52
CA SER A 25 -4.65 -2.18 -14.69
C SER A 25 -3.81 -1.14 -15.43
N ILE A 26 -3.07 -0.31 -14.69
CA ILE A 26 -2.13 0.65 -15.29
C ILE A 26 -0.96 -0.10 -15.94
N ALA A 27 -0.39 -1.10 -15.26
CA ALA A 27 0.67 -1.95 -15.82
C ALA A 27 0.24 -2.61 -17.14
N ALA A 28 -0.97 -3.17 -17.19
CA ALA A 28 -1.53 -3.77 -18.41
C ALA A 28 -1.72 -2.74 -19.53
N GLN A 29 -2.13 -1.50 -19.21
CA GLN A 29 -2.24 -0.41 -20.20
C GLN A 29 -0.88 0.01 -20.75
N ILE A 30 0.15 0.10 -19.90
CA ILE A 30 1.53 0.38 -20.35
C ILE A 30 2.00 -0.70 -21.32
N LEU A 31 1.77 -1.97 -20.98
CA LEU A 31 2.12 -3.13 -21.81
C LEU A 31 1.42 -3.08 -23.18
N ARG A 32 0.14 -2.71 -23.21
CA ARG A 32 -0.65 -2.53 -24.43
C ARG A 32 -0.20 -1.37 -25.30
N SER A 33 0.45 -0.35 -24.75
CA SER A 33 0.86 0.84 -25.52
C SER A 33 1.97 0.58 -26.56
N HIS A 34 2.57 -0.62 -26.59
CA HIS A 34 3.63 -1.06 -27.52
C HIS A 34 4.86 -0.14 -27.62
N ARG A 35 5.00 0.85 -26.72
CA ARG A 35 6.18 1.72 -26.68
C ARG A 35 7.34 1.02 -25.96
N LYS A 36 8.38 0.68 -26.72
CA LYS A 36 9.64 0.17 -26.19
C LYS A 36 10.51 1.35 -25.75
N SER A 37 10.37 1.79 -24.51
CA SER A 37 11.25 2.79 -23.89
C SER A 37 11.68 2.32 -22.51
N ILE A 38 12.85 2.78 -22.05
CA ILE A 38 13.34 2.46 -20.70
C ILE A 38 12.35 2.91 -19.62
N TYR A 39 11.71 4.06 -19.81
CA TYR A 39 10.69 4.60 -18.91
C TYR A 39 9.46 3.69 -18.84
N SER A 40 9.05 3.09 -19.96
CA SER A 40 7.94 2.12 -20.01
C SER A 40 8.25 0.87 -19.21
N THR A 41 9.44 0.30 -19.38
CA THR A 41 9.87 -0.89 -18.63
C THR A 41 9.97 -0.63 -17.14
N ILE A 42 10.59 0.48 -16.72
CA ILE A 42 10.75 0.82 -15.30
C ILE A 42 9.37 1.04 -14.67
N THR A 43 8.50 1.83 -15.32
CA THR A 43 7.16 2.14 -14.80
C THR A 43 6.31 0.87 -14.71
N LEU A 44 6.38 -0.02 -15.70
CA LEU A 44 5.72 -1.32 -15.69
C LEU A 44 6.18 -2.18 -14.50
N LEU A 45 7.49 -2.29 -14.28
CA LEU A 45 8.05 -3.07 -13.17
C LEU A 45 7.63 -2.48 -11.82
N MET A 46 7.63 -1.15 -11.68
CA MET A 46 7.19 -0.50 -10.44
C MET A 46 5.70 -0.75 -10.15
N PHE A 47 4.81 -0.60 -11.12
CA PHE A 47 3.38 -0.89 -10.91
C PHE A 47 3.12 -2.39 -10.67
N THR A 48 3.89 -3.27 -11.31
CA THR A 48 3.78 -4.72 -11.06
C THR A 48 4.22 -5.07 -9.64
N LEU A 49 5.37 -4.57 -9.19
CA LEU A 49 5.87 -4.77 -7.83
C LEU A 49 4.91 -4.19 -6.79
N THR A 50 4.38 -2.99 -7.05
CA THR A 50 3.40 -2.33 -6.20
C THR A 50 2.12 -3.17 -6.06
N SER A 51 1.62 -3.71 -7.18
CA SER A 51 0.46 -4.60 -7.16
C SER A 51 0.73 -5.86 -6.33
N LEU A 52 1.91 -6.47 -6.47
CA LEU A 52 2.27 -7.67 -5.70
C LEU A 52 2.31 -7.39 -4.20
N LEU A 53 2.88 -6.25 -3.78
CA LEU A 53 2.93 -5.86 -2.37
C LEU A 53 1.54 -5.59 -1.79
N PHE A 54 0.65 -4.94 -2.54
CA PHE A 54 -0.74 -4.78 -2.13
C PHE A 54 -1.49 -6.12 -2.04
N VAL A 55 -1.19 -7.08 -2.92
CA VAL A 55 -1.76 -8.44 -2.83
C VAL A 55 -1.26 -9.16 -1.58
N VAL A 56 0.01 -9.03 -1.21
CA VAL A 56 0.54 -9.59 0.04
C VAL A 56 -0.18 -9.01 1.25
N ALA A 57 -0.33 -7.68 1.30
CA ALA A 57 -1.07 -7.01 2.37
C ALA A 57 -2.52 -7.48 2.45
N LEU A 58 -3.21 -7.54 1.30
CA LEU A 58 -4.58 -8.04 1.22
C LEU A 58 -4.69 -9.48 1.68
N TYR A 59 -3.78 -10.37 1.25
CA TYR A 59 -3.82 -11.77 1.65
C TYR A 59 -3.73 -11.92 3.17
N ILE A 60 -2.78 -11.21 3.78
CA ILE A 60 -2.58 -11.22 5.23
C ILE A 60 -3.85 -10.72 5.93
N ASP A 61 -4.38 -9.56 5.55
CA ASP A 61 -5.54 -8.98 6.21
C ASP A 61 -6.81 -9.83 6.04
N VAL A 62 -7.09 -10.31 4.82
CA VAL A 62 -8.25 -11.18 4.56
C VAL A 62 -8.13 -12.49 5.32
N ARG A 63 -7.00 -13.19 5.20
CA ARG A 63 -6.84 -14.50 5.84
C ARG A 63 -6.89 -14.38 7.35
N LEU A 64 -6.20 -13.40 7.92
CA LEU A 64 -6.19 -13.16 9.35
C LEU A 64 -7.59 -12.78 9.86
N SER A 65 -8.32 -11.93 9.12
CA SER A 65 -9.69 -11.56 9.50
C SER A 65 -10.64 -12.75 9.50
N ILE A 66 -10.54 -13.67 8.53
CA ILE A 66 -11.38 -14.88 8.48
C ILE A 66 -11.10 -15.80 9.67
N GLU A 67 -9.84 -16.05 10.00
CA GLU A 67 -9.47 -16.94 11.11
C GLU A 67 -9.86 -16.34 12.48
N VAL A 68 -9.67 -15.03 12.63
CA VAL A 68 -9.97 -14.30 13.88
C VAL A 68 -11.47 -14.11 14.08
N ALA A 69 -12.27 -14.01 13.02
CA ALA A 69 -13.72 -13.78 13.10
C ALA A 69 -14.49 -14.84 13.89
N THR A 70 -13.95 -16.05 14.00
CA THR A 70 -14.61 -17.17 14.69
C THR A 70 -14.23 -17.30 16.17
N ILE A 71 -13.27 -16.50 16.65
CA ILE A 71 -12.67 -16.65 17.99
C ILE A 71 -13.00 -15.41 18.85
N THR A 72 -13.59 -15.65 20.02
CA THR A 72 -14.05 -14.59 20.94
C THR A 72 -13.05 -14.25 22.05
N THR A 73 -12.08 -15.12 22.33
CA THR A 73 -11.05 -14.92 23.35
C THR A 73 -9.69 -15.37 22.84
N PHE A 74 -8.72 -14.44 22.84
CA PHE A 74 -7.34 -14.73 22.48
C PHE A 74 -6.47 -14.89 23.73
N SER A 75 -5.60 -15.88 23.74
CA SER A 75 -4.52 -15.93 24.73
C SER A 75 -3.45 -14.89 24.37
N ALA A 76 -2.79 -14.32 25.37
CA ALA A 76 -1.72 -13.34 25.19
C ALA A 76 -0.65 -13.75 24.14
N PRO A 77 -0.13 -15.00 24.11
CA PRO A 77 0.88 -15.39 23.11
C PRO A 77 0.34 -15.43 21.67
N VAL A 78 -0.96 -15.74 21.48
CA VAL A 78 -1.57 -15.76 20.15
C VAL A 78 -1.80 -14.33 19.65
N LEU A 79 -2.18 -13.40 20.53
CA LEU A 79 -2.35 -12.00 20.18
C LEU A 79 -1.04 -11.36 19.70
N GLU A 80 0.09 -11.70 20.32
CA GLU A 80 1.41 -11.23 19.89
C GLU A 80 1.75 -11.72 18.47
N GLN A 81 1.52 -13.00 18.17
CA GLN A 81 1.75 -13.55 16.83
C GLN A 81 0.84 -12.90 15.77
N ILE A 82 -0.44 -12.69 16.09
CA ILE A 82 -1.39 -11.98 15.22
C ILE A 82 -0.87 -10.57 14.91
N SER A 83 -0.39 -9.86 15.94
CA SER A 83 0.17 -8.50 15.79
C SER A 83 1.41 -8.50 14.89
N GLN A 84 2.34 -9.44 15.08
CA GLN A 84 3.53 -9.57 14.24
C GLN A 84 3.18 -9.84 12.77
N VAL A 85 2.25 -10.75 12.50
CA VAL A 85 1.78 -11.05 11.13
C VAL A 85 1.10 -9.82 10.51
N ARG A 86 0.26 -9.11 11.26
CA ARG A 86 -0.40 -7.89 10.80
C ARG A 86 0.60 -6.75 10.52
N ALA A 87 1.69 -6.67 11.29
CA ALA A 87 2.76 -5.72 11.04
C ALA A 87 3.44 -5.95 9.69
N ILE A 88 3.59 -7.20 9.24
CA ILE A 88 4.10 -7.53 7.91
C ILE A 88 3.16 -6.97 6.84
N GLY A 89 1.85 -7.24 6.94
CA GLY A 89 0.86 -6.73 5.98
C GLY A 89 0.84 -5.20 5.91
N THR A 90 0.84 -4.54 7.07
CA THR A 90 0.87 -3.07 7.17
C THR A 90 2.14 -2.47 6.58
N THR A 91 3.29 -3.12 6.80
CA THR A 91 4.58 -2.69 6.23
C THR A 91 4.59 -2.87 4.72
N SER A 92 4.09 -4.01 4.20
CA SER A 92 3.95 -4.26 2.77
C SER A 92 3.04 -3.22 2.10
N ALA A 93 1.88 -2.91 2.68
CA ALA A 93 0.97 -1.88 2.18
C ALA A 93 1.62 -0.48 2.17
N SER A 94 2.37 -0.14 3.23
CA SER A 94 3.08 1.14 3.32
C SER A 94 4.13 1.27 2.22
N ILE A 95 4.97 0.24 2.02
CA ILE A 95 5.97 0.22 0.95
C ILE A 95 5.30 0.29 -0.42
N ALA A 96 4.21 -0.46 -0.62
CA ALA A 96 3.42 -0.42 -1.86
C ALA A 96 2.91 0.99 -2.16
N LEU A 97 2.37 1.69 -1.15
CA LEU A 97 1.89 3.07 -1.31
C LEU A 97 3.02 4.02 -1.75
N PHE A 98 4.21 3.93 -1.13
CA PHE A 98 5.37 4.74 -1.54
C PHE A 98 5.79 4.44 -2.98
N LEU A 99 5.88 3.17 -3.35
CA LEU A 99 6.21 2.76 -4.72
C LEU A 99 5.14 3.21 -5.72
N PHE A 100 3.86 3.18 -5.33
CA PHE A 100 2.74 3.63 -6.16
C PHE A 100 2.87 5.11 -6.52
N ILE A 101 3.18 5.97 -5.55
CA ILE A 101 3.36 7.42 -5.75
C ILE A 101 4.53 7.67 -6.72
N ILE A 102 5.65 6.97 -6.53
CA ILE A 102 6.82 7.08 -7.41
C ILE A 102 6.47 6.59 -8.83
N ALA A 103 5.75 5.48 -8.95
CA ALA A 103 5.33 4.91 -10.24
C ALA A 103 4.39 5.86 -11.01
N ILE A 104 3.47 6.55 -10.33
CA ILE A 104 2.63 7.60 -10.93
C ILE A 104 3.48 8.75 -11.43
N GLY A 105 4.45 9.22 -10.64
CA GLY A 105 5.39 10.25 -11.07
C GLY A 105 6.12 9.84 -12.35
N MET A 106 6.60 8.59 -12.42
CA MET A 106 7.29 8.06 -13.60
C MET A 106 6.38 7.84 -14.81
N LEU A 107 5.09 7.54 -14.61
CA LEU A 107 4.12 7.38 -15.69
C LEU A 107 4.07 8.62 -16.61
N THR A 108 4.20 9.81 -16.04
CA THR A 108 4.15 11.08 -16.79
C THR A 108 5.33 11.26 -17.78
N TRP A 109 6.45 10.57 -17.54
CA TRP A 109 7.61 10.56 -18.45
C TRP A 109 7.32 9.84 -19.77
N LEU A 110 6.28 9.00 -19.82
CA LEU A 110 5.85 8.36 -21.07
C LEU A 110 5.23 9.34 -22.06
N GLN A 111 4.72 10.47 -21.58
CA GLN A 111 4.08 11.48 -22.43
C GLN A 111 5.11 12.47 -23.00
N GLY A 112 6.09 12.90 -22.20
CA GLY A 112 7.14 13.81 -22.64
C GLY A 112 7.95 14.39 -21.48
N LYS A 113 9.03 15.12 -21.79
CA LYS A 113 9.98 15.63 -20.78
C LYS A 113 9.35 16.62 -19.81
N ILE A 114 8.52 17.55 -20.30
CA ILE A 114 7.86 18.56 -19.46
C ILE A 114 6.85 17.90 -18.52
N ALA A 115 6.02 17.00 -19.05
CA ALA A 115 5.08 16.21 -18.25
C ALA A 115 5.81 15.40 -17.18
N GLY A 116 6.94 14.78 -17.54
CA GLY A 116 7.82 14.06 -16.61
C GLY A 116 8.30 14.91 -15.44
N ILE A 117 8.83 16.11 -15.71
CA ILE A 117 9.31 17.02 -14.67
C ILE A 117 8.17 17.43 -13.74
N CYS A 118 7.02 17.85 -14.31
CA CYS A 118 5.85 18.23 -13.52
C CYS A 118 5.33 17.07 -12.68
N GLY A 119 5.25 15.86 -13.25
CA GLY A 119 4.77 14.67 -12.56
C GLY A 119 5.69 14.21 -11.44
N THR A 120 7.01 14.26 -11.64
CA THR A 120 7.98 13.98 -10.57
C THR A 120 7.88 15.00 -9.43
N LEU A 121 7.68 16.28 -9.75
CA LEU A 121 7.52 17.33 -8.72
C LEU A 121 6.24 17.13 -7.91
N LEU A 122 5.12 16.81 -8.57
CA LEU A 122 3.86 16.48 -7.91
C LEU A 122 3.98 15.22 -7.04
N ALA A 123 4.60 14.16 -7.57
CA ALA A 123 4.85 12.93 -6.82
C ALA A 123 5.73 13.19 -5.58
N PHE A 124 6.74 14.05 -5.71
CA PHE A 124 7.60 14.44 -4.60
C PHE A 124 6.82 15.18 -3.50
N VAL A 125 5.95 16.13 -3.87
CA VAL A 125 5.07 16.82 -2.92
C VAL A 125 4.13 15.84 -2.22
N ALA A 126 3.49 14.94 -2.97
CA ALA A 126 2.61 13.92 -2.41
C ALA A 126 3.36 12.99 -1.43
N LEU A 127 4.59 12.59 -1.78
CA LEU A 127 5.43 11.74 -0.95
C LEU A 127 5.81 12.45 0.36
N LEU A 128 6.17 13.73 0.31
CA LEU A 128 6.44 14.54 1.50
C LEU A 128 5.21 14.62 2.42
N LEU A 129 4.02 14.86 1.86
CA LEU A 129 2.78 14.91 2.63
C LEU A 129 2.49 13.57 3.32
N VAL A 130 2.69 12.44 2.62
CA VAL A 130 2.54 11.10 3.21
C VAL A 130 3.54 10.86 4.33
N ILE A 131 4.80 11.26 4.16
CA ILE A 131 5.83 11.15 5.21
C ILE A 131 5.44 11.98 6.44
N ILE A 132 5.01 13.23 6.25
CA ILE A 132 4.57 14.09 7.36
C ILE A 132 3.38 13.47 8.09
N ALA A 133 2.39 12.98 7.34
CA ALA A 133 1.23 12.29 7.91
C ALA A 133 1.65 11.06 8.71
N LYS A 134 2.56 10.24 8.19
CA LYS A 134 3.12 9.09 8.89
C LYS A 134 3.74 9.48 10.22
N TYR A 135 4.62 10.48 10.25
CA TYR A 135 5.25 10.93 11.50
C TYR A 135 4.23 11.43 12.53
N LYS A 136 3.17 12.12 12.09
CA LYS A 136 2.11 12.59 12.99
C LYS A 136 1.28 11.43 13.53
N ILE A 137 0.97 10.44 12.70
CA ILE A 137 0.25 9.23 13.11
C ILE A 137 1.09 8.42 14.11
N ASP A 138 2.37 8.21 13.83
CA ASP A 138 3.29 7.47 14.71
C ASP A 138 3.43 8.17 16.09
N ALA A 139 3.47 9.51 16.11
CA ALA A 139 3.50 10.27 17.36
C ALA A 139 2.20 10.08 18.19
N ILE A 140 1.04 10.04 17.52
CA ILE A 140 -0.25 9.77 18.19
C ILE A 140 -0.27 8.34 18.73
N ALA A 141 0.21 7.35 17.96
CA ALA A 141 0.26 5.95 18.37
C ALA A 141 1.16 5.73 19.60
N LEU A 142 2.24 6.50 19.74
CA LEU A 142 3.13 6.44 20.90
C LEU A 142 2.46 6.98 22.16
N LEU A 143 1.69 8.07 22.04
CA LEU A 143 0.93 8.64 23.16
C LEU A 143 -0.19 7.70 23.64
N LEU A 144 -0.82 6.98 22.72
CA LEU A 144 -1.87 6.00 23.03
C LEU A 144 -1.34 4.78 23.79
N HIS A 145 -0.13 4.31 23.52
CA HIS A 145 0.48 3.17 24.23
C HIS A 145 1.01 3.51 25.63
N GLN A 146 1.06 4.79 26.01
CA GLN A 146 1.48 5.23 27.35
C GLN A 146 0.29 5.42 28.32
N GLN A 147 -0.95 5.29 27.85
CA GLN A 147 -2.17 5.27 28.67
C GLN A 147 -2.59 3.85 29.02
#